data_AF-A0A353RM34-F1
#
_entry.id   AF-A0A353RM34-F1
#
_cell.length_a   1.000
_cell.length_b   1.000
_cell.length_c   1.000
_cell.angle_alpha   90.00
_cell.angle_beta   90.00
_cell.angle_gamma   90.00
#
_symmetry.space_group_name_H-M   'P 1'
#
loop_
_entity.id
_entity.type
_entity.pdbx_description
1 polymer ?
#
loop_
_entity_poly.entity_id
_entity_poly.type
_entity_poly.pdbx_seq_one_letter_code
_entity_poly.pdbx_strand_id
1 'polypeptide(L)'
;NKVYEFGGGRVTEHIGGIYDYLATKKLDNLQQLELSKSPAAARDAAAPPKKEEKEVSSQGAAQDRPAANKLSYQEQKELNRQQRRLEKQVEEAEDQIEALETTIAGLEQELATPEGASNVEMLQNYLNTKAKLDRIMNNWEKLTLELERFRGLKV
;
A
#
# COMPACT_ATOMS: atom_id res chain seq x y z
N ASN A 1 -5.66 -15.16 -10.80
CA ASN A 1 -4.55 -14.70 -11.68
C ASN A 1 -3.65 -15.86 -12.04
N LYS A 2 -3.15 -15.92 -13.28
CA LYS A 2 -2.33 -17.02 -13.81
C LYS A 2 -1.19 -16.44 -14.64
N VAL A 3 -0.03 -17.07 -14.57
CA VAL A 3 1.16 -16.69 -15.34
C VAL A 3 1.66 -17.90 -16.12
N TYR A 4 2.06 -17.67 -17.37
CA TYR A 4 2.59 -18.72 -18.24
C TYR A 4 4.08 -18.50 -18.46
N GLU A 5 4.87 -19.53 -18.15
CA GLU A 5 6.30 -19.59 -18.45
C GLU A 5 6.49 -20.29 -19.80
N PHE A 6 7.26 -19.68 -20.70
CA PHE A 6 7.67 -20.27 -21.96
C PHE A 6 9.18 -20.56 -21.89
N GLY A 7 9.58 -21.83 -21.96
CA GLY A 7 10.98 -22.21 -21.84
C GLY A 7 11.24 -23.65 -22.28
N GLY A 8 12.36 -23.88 -22.97
CA GLY A 8 12.75 -25.21 -23.43
C GLY A 8 11.73 -25.86 -24.40
N GLY A 9 10.99 -25.05 -25.16
CA GLY A 9 9.94 -25.52 -26.08
C GLY A 9 8.66 -26.00 -25.39
N ARG A 10 8.47 -25.74 -24.09
CA ARG A 10 7.24 -26.07 -23.35
C ARG A 10 6.64 -24.82 -22.69
N VAL A 11 5.33 -24.89 -22.48
CA VAL A 11 4.56 -23.87 -21.77
C VAL A 11 4.18 -24.45 -20.40
N THR A 12 4.55 -23.78 -19.33
CA THR A 12 4.23 -24.16 -17.95
C THR A 12 3.30 -23.13 -17.34
N GLU A 13 2.16 -23.57 -16.81
CA GLU A 13 1.21 -22.71 -16.12
C GLU A 13 1.55 -22.62 -14.63
N HIS A 14 1.65 -21.40 -14.11
CA HIS A 14 1.83 -21.10 -12.70
C HIS A 14 0.59 -20.41 -12.15
N ILE A 15 0.04 -20.98 -11.08
CA ILE A 15 -1.11 -20.42 -10.37
C ILE A 15 -0.59 -19.33 -9.43
N GLY A 16 -0.92 -18.07 -9.72
CA GLY A 16 -0.38 -16.90 -8.99
C GLY A 16 -0.13 -15.71 -9.91
N GLY A 17 0.30 -14.59 -9.33
CA GLY A 17 0.77 -13.41 -10.07
C GLY A 17 2.23 -13.53 -10.52
N ILE A 18 2.69 -12.62 -11.39
CA ILE A 18 4.09 -12.62 -11.86
C ILE A 18 5.07 -12.39 -10.71
N TYR A 19 4.63 -11.68 -9.67
CA TYR A 19 5.41 -11.42 -8.46
C TYR A 19 5.52 -12.65 -7.54
N ASP A 20 4.47 -13.48 -7.42
CA ASP A 20 4.55 -14.77 -6.71
C ASP A 20 5.54 -15.71 -7.40
N TYR A 21 5.50 -15.72 -8.74
CA TYR A 21 6.41 -16.52 -9.56
C TYR A 21 7.88 -16.06 -9.42
N LEU A 22 8.13 -14.75 -9.36
CA LEU A 22 9.45 -14.19 -9.12
C LEU A 22 9.95 -14.44 -7.69
N ALA A 23 9.07 -14.33 -6.68
CA ALA A 23 9.39 -14.57 -5.28
C ALA A 23 9.76 -16.04 -5.01
N THR A 24 9.01 -17.00 -5.57
CA THR A 24 9.31 -18.43 -5.45
C THR A 24 10.65 -18.81 -6.09
N LYS A 25 11.07 -18.10 -7.14
CA LYS A 25 12.37 -18.28 -7.80
C LYS A 25 13.50 -17.43 -7.21
N LYS A 26 13.22 -16.60 -6.19
CA LYS A 26 14.16 -15.61 -5.61
C LYS A 26 14.78 -14.70 -6.68
N LEU A 27 13.97 -14.25 -7.62
CA LEU A 27 14.38 -13.36 -8.70
C LEU A 27 13.74 -12.00 -8.51
N ASP A 28 14.53 -10.94 -8.62
CA ASP A 28 14.06 -9.56 -8.49
C ASP A 28 13.35 -9.09 -9.76
N ASN A 29 13.64 -9.75 -10.89
CA ASN A 29 13.09 -9.41 -12.19
C ASN A 29 13.11 -10.60 -13.14
N LEU A 30 12.15 -10.66 -14.04
CA LEU A 30 12.03 -11.68 -15.09
C LEU A 30 13.29 -11.78 -15.96
N GLN A 31 14.05 -10.70 -16.13
CA GLN A 31 15.34 -10.72 -16.83
C GLN A 31 16.39 -11.63 -16.18
N GLN A 32 16.34 -11.87 -14.86
CA GLN A 32 17.25 -12.82 -14.21
C GLN A 32 16.93 -14.28 -14.55
N LEU A 33 15.73 -14.61 -15.08
CA LEU A 33 15.42 -15.96 -15.60
C LEU A 33 16.21 -16.29 -16.87
N GLU A 34 16.52 -15.30 -17.70
CA GLU A 34 17.32 -15.52 -18.92
C GLU A 34 18.80 -15.71 -18.57
N LEU A 35 19.32 -14.95 -17.59
CA LEU A 35 20.70 -15.09 -17.11
C LEU A 35 20.91 -16.40 -16.35
N SER A 36 19.94 -16.85 -15.54
CA SER A 36 20.03 -18.11 -14.78
C SER A 36 19.81 -19.38 -15.63
N LYS A 37 19.33 -19.24 -16.87
CA LYS A 37 19.17 -20.35 -17.83
C LYS A 37 20.44 -20.66 -18.65
N SER A 38 21.54 -19.92 -18.46
CA SER A 38 22.82 -20.22 -19.13
C SER A 38 23.81 -20.90 -18.18
N PRO A 39 23.96 -22.24 -18.31
CA PRO A 39 25.30 -22.76 -18.55
C PRO A 39 25.27 -23.98 -19.48
N ALA A 40 25.75 -23.86 -20.73
CA ALA A 40 26.43 -24.94 -21.47
C ALA A 40 26.76 -24.56 -22.94
N ALA A 41 27.86 -23.85 -23.14
CA ALA A 41 28.80 -24.02 -24.27
C ALA A 41 30.05 -23.23 -23.87
N ALA A 42 31.23 -23.78 -23.61
CA ALA A 42 31.82 -25.05 -23.97
C ALA A 42 32.65 -25.57 -22.80
N ARG A 43 32.68 -26.89 -22.63
CA ARG A 43 33.80 -27.59 -21.99
C ARG A 43 34.77 -27.90 -23.10
N ASP A 44 36.00 -27.39 -23.03
CA ASP A 44 37.19 -28.22 -23.15
C ASP A 44 38.49 -27.45 -22.88
N ALA A 45 39.35 -28.14 -22.12
CA ALA A 45 40.81 -28.00 -21.94
C ALA A 45 41.41 -26.87 -21.06
N ALA A 46 41.94 -27.35 -19.91
CA ALA A 46 43.28 -27.09 -19.36
C ALA A 46 43.57 -25.85 -18.48
N ALA A 47 43.68 -26.14 -17.17
CA ALA A 47 44.64 -25.69 -16.12
C ALA A 47 45.10 -24.20 -15.95
N PRO A 48 45.34 -23.74 -14.70
CA PRO A 48 45.72 -22.36 -14.32
C PRO A 48 47.27 -22.17 -14.32
N PRO A 49 47.93 -21.11 -13.78
CA PRO A 49 47.51 -19.86 -13.08
C PRO A 49 48.27 -18.56 -13.49
N LYS A 50 47.85 -17.38 -12.98
CA LYS A 50 48.67 -16.31 -12.34
C LYS A 50 48.20 -14.85 -12.61
N LYS A 51 48.17 -14.10 -11.49
CA LYS A 51 48.59 -12.69 -11.26
C LYS A 51 47.75 -11.57 -11.88
N GLU A 52 47.16 -10.71 -11.04
CA GLU A 52 47.67 -9.34 -10.68
C GLU A 52 47.81 -8.48 -11.94
N GLU A 53 47.23 -7.29 -12.10
CA GLU A 53 46.63 -6.28 -11.24
C GLU A 53 46.02 -5.24 -12.22
N LYS A 54 45.07 -4.40 -11.75
CA LYS A 54 44.89 -2.97 -12.12
C LYS A 54 44.76 -2.62 -13.62
N GLU A 55 43.74 -1.93 -14.12
CA GLU A 55 42.79 -0.92 -13.65
C GLU A 55 41.65 -0.96 -14.72
N VAL A 56 40.44 -0.46 -14.52
CA VAL A 56 40.08 0.94 -14.74
C VAL A 56 38.57 1.05 -14.55
N SER A 57 38.15 2.13 -13.87
CA SER A 57 36.81 2.74 -13.90
C SER A 57 35.70 2.13 -13.04
N SER A 58 35.64 2.60 -11.79
CA SER A 58 34.39 2.69 -11.05
C SER A 58 34.03 4.17 -10.84
N GLN A 59 33.66 4.86 -11.93
CA GLN A 59 32.84 6.07 -11.90
C GLN A 59 32.29 6.35 -13.31
N GLY A 60 30.97 6.27 -13.47
CA GLY A 60 30.25 6.97 -14.55
C GLY A 60 29.23 6.17 -15.39
N ALA A 61 27.95 6.48 -15.17
CA ALA A 61 26.80 6.48 -16.11
C ALA A 61 26.36 5.15 -16.79
N ALA A 62 25.20 4.56 -16.41
CA ALA A 62 23.86 4.78 -17.00
C ALA A 62 23.78 4.36 -18.48
N GLN A 63 23.01 3.34 -18.88
CA GLN A 63 21.59 3.36 -19.30
C GLN A 63 21.25 1.88 -19.66
N ASP A 64 20.22 1.17 -19.18
CA ASP A 64 18.78 1.31 -19.46
C ASP A 64 17.98 0.24 -18.66
N ARG A 65 17.90 0.34 -17.32
CA ARG A 65 16.84 -0.35 -16.53
C ARG A 65 16.03 0.53 -15.55
N PRO A 66 15.69 1.80 -15.87
CA PRO A 66 14.89 2.60 -14.95
C PRO A 66 13.38 2.40 -15.07
N ALA A 67 12.80 2.16 -16.25
CA ALA A 67 11.37 2.43 -16.46
C ALA A 67 10.41 1.46 -15.73
N ALA A 68 10.65 0.14 -15.79
CA ALA A 68 9.76 -0.86 -15.17
C ALA A 68 9.88 -0.92 -13.63
N ASN A 69 11.10 -0.78 -13.09
CA ASN A 69 11.33 -0.64 -11.65
C ASN A 69 10.79 0.68 -11.10
N LYS A 70 10.84 1.76 -11.90
CA LYS A 70 10.18 3.04 -11.57
C LYS A 70 8.66 2.90 -11.59
N LEU A 71 8.07 2.17 -12.55
CA LEU A 71 6.63 1.96 -12.60
C LEU A 71 6.13 1.19 -11.37
N SER A 72 6.80 0.10 -10.98
CA SER A 72 6.43 -0.67 -9.78
C SER A 72 6.65 0.12 -8.48
N TYR A 73 7.72 0.92 -8.40
CA TYR A 73 7.92 1.84 -7.29
C TYR A 73 6.86 2.95 -7.26
N GLN A 74 6.43 3.46 -8.41
CA GLN A 74 5.36 4.45 -8.53
C GLN A 74 4.02 3.84 -8.10
N GLU A 75 3.69 2.63 -8.54
CA GLU A 75 2.49 1.90 -8.12
C GLU A 75 2.51 1.62 -6.61
N GLN A 76 3.64 1.16 -6.06
CA GLN A 76 3.77 0.92 -4.62
C GLN A 76 3.70 2.23 -3.81
N LYS A 77 4.24 3.32 -4.34
CA LYS A 77 4.12 4.66 -3.75
C LYS A 77 2.68 5.15 -3.78
N GLU A 78 1.95 4.90 -4.86
CA GLU A 78 0.53 5.26 -4.99
C GLU A 78 -0.35 4.44 -4.03
N LEU A 79 -0.12 3.13 -3.92
CA LEU A 79 -0.80 2.28 -2.95
C LEU A 79 -0.52 2.72 -1.51
N ASN A 80 0.74 3.01 -1.17
CA ASN A 80 1.09 3.52 0.16
C ASN A 80 0.47 4.91 0.42
N ARG A 81 0.35 5.75 -0.61
CA ARG A 81 -0.31 7.06 -0.50
C ARG A 81 -1.81 6.92 -0.27
N GLN A 82 -2.46 5.99 -0.98
CA GLN A 82 -3.88 5.67 -0.79
C GLN A 82 -4.14 5.13 0.61
N GLN A 83 -3.31 4.19 1.08
CA GLN A 83 -3.39 3.66 2.43
C GLN A 83 -3.28 4.75 3.49
N ARG A 84 -2.24 5.59 3.41
CA ARG A 84 -2.03 6.70 4.35
C ARG A 84 -3.18 7.72 4.33
N ARG A 85 -3.80 7.91 3.16
CA ARG A 85 -4.96 8.80 3.04
C ARG A 85 -6.16 8.23 3.78
N LEU A 86 -6.46 6.95 3.60
CA LEU A 86 -7.57 6.28 4.30
C LEU A 86 -7.32 6.28 5.81
N GLU A 87 -6.10 5.94 6.25
CA GLU A 87 -5.70 5.99 7.66
C GLU A 87 -5.90 7.38 8.27
N LYS A 88 -5.44 8.43 7.57
CA LYS A 88 -5.63 9.82 8.01
C LYS A 88 -7.11 10.21 8.06
N GLN A 89 -7.91 9.76 7.11
CA GLN A 89 -9.35 10.06 7.10
C GLN A 89 -10.10 9.36 8.24
N VAL A 90 -9.67 8.16 8.65
CA VAL A 90 -10.19 7.47 9.83
C VAL A 90 -9.82 8.26 11.09
N GLU A 91 -8.54 8.62 11.26
CA GLU A 91 -8.05 9.42 12.39
C GLU A 91 -8.81 10.77 12.50
N GLU A 92 -8.95 11.50 11.39
CA GLU A 92 -9.72 12.74 11.36
C GLU A 92 -11.20 12.55 11.74
N ALA A 93 -11.80 11.41 11.39
CA ALA A 93 -13.18 11.11 11.75
C ALA A 93 -13.31 10.75 13.25
N GLU A 94 -12.32 10.06 13.82
CA GLU A 94 -12.24 9.76 15.26
C GLU A 94 -12.11 11.04 16.08
N ASP A 95 -11.19 11.93 15.70
CA ASP A 95 -11.02 13.25 16.34
C ASP A 95 -12.32 14.08 16.29
N GLN A 96 -13.03 14.03 15.16
CA GLN A 96 -14.31 14.72 15.00
C GLN A 96 -15.41 14.11 15.86
N ILE A 97 -15.45 12.80 16.01
CA ILE A 97 -16.39 12.11 16.89
C ILE A 97 -16.15 12.56 18.34
N GLU A 98 -14.91 12.50 18.83
CA GLU A 98 -14.57 12.90 20.20
C GLU A 98 -14.95 14.36 20.49
N ALA A 99 -14.65 15.28 19.55
CA ALA A 99 -15.01 16.68 19.69
C ALA A 99 -16.53 16.91 19.71
N LEU A 100 -17.29 16.18 18.87
CA LEU A 100 -18.75 16.26 18.84
C LEU A 100 -19.38 15.67 20.09
N GLU A 101 -18.87 14.54 20.59
CA GLU A 101 -19.31 13.92 21.84
C GLU A 101 -19.07 14.83 23.04
N THR A 102 -17.89 15.46 23.12
CA THR A 102 -17.59 16.47 24.16
C THR A 102 -18.55 17.65 24.08
N THR A 103 -18.84 18.13 22.87
CA THR A 103 -19.78 19.24 22.66
C THR A 103 -21.20 18.84 23.10
N ILE A 104 -21.64 17.63 22.71
CA ILE A 104 -22.93 17.06 23.10
C ILE A 104 -23.04 16.97 24.62
N ALA A 105 -22.01 16.47 25.30
CA ALA A 105 -22.02 16.37 26.76
C ALA A 105 -22.15 17.74 27.44
N GLY A 106 -21.46 18.77 26.92
CA GLY A 106 -21.62 20.14 27.40
C GLY A 106 -23.04 20.69 27.19
N LEU A 107 -23.61 20.48 26.00
CA LEU A 107 -24.98 20.88 25.69
C LEU A 107 -26.01 20.15 26.57
N GLU A 108 -25.80 18.86 26.86
CA GLU A 108 -26.67 18.07 27.74
C GLU A 108 -26.65 18.58 29.19
N GLN A 109 -25.49 19.03 29.68
CA GLN A 109 -25.38 19.64 31.01
C GLN A 109 -26.18 20.94 31.12
N GLU A 110 -26.09 21.80 30.11
CA GLU A 110 -26.82 23.06 30.09
C GLU A 110 -28.33 22.84 29.86
N LEU A 111 -28.71 21.91 28.97
CA LEU A 111 -30.11 21.53 28.73
C LEU A 111 -30.77 20.85 29.93
N ALA A 112 -30.00 20.25 30.84
CA ALA A 112 -30.51 19.71 32.09
C ALA A 112 -30.94 20.81 33.09
N THR A 113 -30.59 22.07 32.84
CA THR A 113 -31.05 23.22 33.65
C THR A 113 -32.44 23.70 33.19
N PRO A 114 -33.27 24.26 34.09
CA PRO A 114 -34.57 24.82 33.72
C PRO A 114 -34.48 25.94 32.67
N GLU A 115 -33.43 26.76 32.72
CA GLU A 115 -33.19 27.84 31.76
C GLU A 115 -32.81 27.27 30.38
N GLY A 116 -31.85 26.33 30.34
CA GLY A 116 -31.44 25.67 29.11
C GLY A 116 -32.57 24.87 28.45
N ALA A 117 -33.39 24.16 29.23
CA ALA A 117 -34.54 23.41 28.72
C ALA A 117 -35.60 24.30 28.03
N SER A 118 -35.68 25.58 28.40
CA SER A 118 -36.57 26.56 27.76
C SER A 118 -35.94 27.23 26.53
N ASN A 119 -34.63 27.03 26.30
CA ASN A 119 -33.91 27.61 25.18
C ASN A 119 -34.01 26.71 23.93
N VAL A 120 -34.90 27.09 23.02
CA VAL A 120 -35.16 26.36 21.77
C VAL A 120 -33.93 26.33 20.85
N GLU A 121 -33.13 27.40 20.79
CA GLU A 121 -31.92 27.44 19.95
C GLU A 121 -30.89 26.43 20.43
N MET A 122 -30.75 26.29 21.75
CA MET A 122 -29.87 25.32 22.37
C MET A 122 -30.28 23.89 22.06
N LEU A 123 -31.58 23.58 22.15
CA LEU A 123 -32.12 22.28 21.78
C LEU A 123 -31.89 21.99 20.29
N GLN A 124 -32.09 22.98 19.41
CA GLN A 124 -31.80 22.83 17.98
C GLN A 124 -30.31 22.57 17.73
N ASN A 125 -29.41 23.29 18.41
CA ASN A 125 -27.98 23.04 18.31
C ASN A 125 -27.64 21.60 18.72
N TYR A 126 -28.14 21.15 19.87
CA TYR A 126 -27.96 19.77 20.35
C TYR A 126 -28.40 18.71 19.31
N LEU A 127 -29.60 18.86 18.76
CA LEU A 127 -30.12 17.95 17.74
C LEU A 127 -29.27 17.97 16.46
N ASN A 128 -28.82 19.15 16.04
CA ASN A 128 -27.93 19.29 14.89
C ASN A 128 -26.56 18.64 15.15
N THR A 129 -26.00 18.80 16.36
CA THR A 129 -24.73 18.18 16.75
C THR A 129 -24.85 16.66 16.79
N LYS A 130 -25.94 16.11 17.34
CA LYS A 130 -26.25 14.66 17.30
C LYS A 130 -26.38 14.15 15.87
N ALA A 131 -27.15 14.83 15.03
CA ALA A 131 -27.29 14.44 13.63
C ALA A 131 -25.96 14.52 12.85
N LYS A 132 -25.07 15.45 13.21
CA LYS A 132 -23.72 15.53 12.66
C LYS A 132 -22.85 14.37 13.16
N LEU A 133 -22.89 14.03 14.44
CA LEU A 133 -22.20 12.88 15.02
C LEU A 133 -22.59 11.60 14.29
N ASP A 134 -23.89 11.35 14.10
CA ASP A 134 -24.38 10.15 13.38
C ASP A 134 -23.83 10.07 11.96
N ARG A 135 -23.71 11.21 11.26
CA ARG A 135 -23.12 11.24 9.90
C ARG A 135 -21.64 10.92 9.92
N ILE A 136 -20.89 11.44 10.89
CA ILE A 136 -19.45 11.16 11.01
C ILE A 136 -19.21 9.71 11.43
N MET A 137 -20.00 9.15 12.37
CA MET A 137 -19.91 7.73 12.73
C MET A 137 -20.15 6.82 11.53
N ASN A 138 -21.20 7.08 10.74
CA ASN A 138 -21.45 6.34 9.50
C ASN A 138 -20.32 6.49 8.48
N ASN A 139 -19.67 7.65 8.42
CA ASN A 139 -18.53 7.88 7.54
C ASN A 139 -17.27 7.14 8.03
N TRP A 140 -16.98 7.20 9.33
CA TRP A 140 -15.90 6.46 9.97
C TRP A 140 -16.03 4.95 9.74
N GLU A 141 -17.24 4.40 9.88
CA GLU A 141 -17.50 2.98 9.60
C GLU A 141 -17.15 2.63 8.14
N LYS A 142 -17.63 3.44 7.19
CA LYS A 142 -17.31 3.25 5.76
C LYS A 142 -15.81 3.32 5.48
N LEU A 143 -15.12 4.32 6.04
CA LEU A 143 -13.68 4.52 5.86
C LEU A 143 -12.89 3.36 6.47
N THR A 144 -13.32 2.84 7.62
CA THR A 144 -12.69 1.70 8.28
C THR A 144 -12.86 0.43 7.45
N LEU A 145 -14.07 0.16 6.94
CA LEU A 145 -14.32 -0.96 6.03
C LEU A 145 -13.53 -0.83 4.71
N GLU A 146 -13.42 0.38 4.17
CA GLU A 146 -12.61 0.64 2.97
C GLU A 146 -11.12 0.40 3.23
N LEU A 147 -10.60 0.86 4.36
CA LEU A 147 -9.22 0.63 4.79
C LEU A 147 -8.93 -0.86 5.02
N GLU A 148 -9.83 -1.58 5.68
CA GLU A 148 -9.74 -3.04 5.87
C GLU A 148 -9.75 -3.77 4.55
N ARG A 149 -10.67 -3.42 3.64
CA ARG A 149 -10.72 -4.00 2.30
C ARG A 149 -9.43 -3.72 1.52
N PHE A 150 -8.90 -2.49 1.61
CA PHE A 150 -7.65 -2.11 0.97
C PHE A 150 -6.47 -2.92 1.53
N ARG A 151 -6.41 -3.12 2.85
CA ARG A 151 -5.39 -3.95 3.52
C ARG A 151 -5.57 -5.45 3.20
N GLY A 152 -6.80 -5.93 3.08
CA GLY A 152 -7.14 -7.31 2.73
C GLY A 152 -6.89 -7.66 1.26
N LEU A 153 -6.96 -6.69 0.34
CA LEU A 153 -6.53 -6.84 -1.06
C LEU A 153 -5.02 -7.12 -1.21
N LYS A 154 -4.26 -6.91 -0.13
CA LYS A 154 -2.80 -7.07 -0.07
C LYS A 154 -2.37 -8.49 0.28
N VAL A 155 -3.33 -9.42 0.47
CA VAL A 155 -3.12 -10.85 0.76
C VAL A 155 -3.37 -11.68 -0.50
#